data_AF-A0A939EU94-F1
#
_entry.id   AF-A0A939EU94-F1
#
_cell.length_a   1.000
_cell.length_b   1.000
_cell.length_c   1.000
_cell.angle_alpha   90.00
_cell.angle_beta   90.00
_cell.angle_gamma   90.00
#
_symmetry.space_group_name_H-M   'P 1'
#
loop_
_entity.id
_entity.type
_entity.pdbx_description
1 polymer ?
#
loop_
_entity_poly.entity_id
_entity_poly.type
_entity_poly.pdbx_seq_one_letter_code
_entity_poly.pdbx_strand_id
1 'polypeptide(L)'
;MEVSGYYQQFERNIHIILDALAVGLDLRTTALATSLPLEVYVLCEVLNQGGGQFRLSTEGVERLREFQAQYTQREAETEAIMRRLLEDKRAVMRTPEGRVLVKEMLIRRLEFFNEAARQVNVMRIQQSLGSPPQYRSGIGAALQKA
;
A
#
# COMPACT_ATOMS: atom_id res chain seq x y z
N MET A 1 16.41 -10.22 9.48
CA MET A 1 16.30 -9.49 8.21
C MET A 1 17.03 -8.18 8.36
N GLU A 2 17.94 -7.86 7.46
CA GLU A 2 18.60 -6.55 7.45
C GLU A 2 17.60 -5.45 7.03
N VAL A 3 17.75 -4.27 7.62
CA VAL A 3 16.89 -3.09 7.41
C VAL A 3 16.83 -2.69 5.93
N SER A 4 17.90 -2.90 5.17
CA SER A 4 18.00 -2.71 3.71
C SER A 4 17.01 -3.57 2.91
N GLY A 5 16.75 -4.80 3.34
CA GLY A 5 15.84 -5.72 2.65
C GLY A 5 14.38 -5.28 2.71
N TYR A 6 13.98 -4.54 3.76
CA TYR A 6 12.62 -3.99 3.87
C TYR A 6 12.36 -2.88 2.84
N TYR A 7 13.37 -2.07 2.51
CA TYR A 7 13.21 -0.94 1.59
C TYR A 7 13.10 -1.36 0.14
N GLN A 8 14.04 -2.19 -0.31
CA GLN A 8 14.00 -2.72 -1.67
C GLN A 8 12.72 -3.51 -1.92
N GLN A 9 12.27 -4.27 -0.91
CA GLN A 9 11.00 -4.98 -1.00
C GLN A 9 9.81 -4.03 -1.07
N PHE A 10 9.80 -2.95 -0.28
CA PHE A 10 8.73 -1.96 -0.27
C PHE A 10 8.60 -1.23 -1.61
N GLU A 11 9.70 -0.73 -2.15
CA GLU A 11 9.73 -0.06 -3.45
C GLU A 11 9.24 -1.00 -4.56
N ARG A 12 9.75 -2.23 -4.57
CA ARG A 12 9.29 -3.28 -5.50
C ARG A 12 7.80 -3.56 -5.37
N ASN A 13 7.27 -3.61 -4.15
CA ASN A 13 5.85 -3.84 -3.91
C ASN A 13 4.98 -2.72 -4.51
N ILE A 14 5.41 -1.45 -4.39
CA ILE A 14 4.72 -0.32 -5.02
C ILE A 14 4.69 -0.47 -6.53
N HIS A 15 5.84 -0.80 -7.15
CA HIS A 15 5.90 -1.01 -8.59
C HIS A 15 4.96 -2.14 -9.05
N ILE A 16 4.92 -3.27 -8.35
CA ILE A 16 4.00 -4.37 -8.66
C ILE A 16 2.53 -3.90 -8.64
N ILE A 17 2.15 -3.10 -7.64
CA ILE A 17 0.78 -2.59 -7.52
C ILE A 17 0.47 -1.61 -8.66
N LEU A 18 1.36 -0.65 -8.92
CA LEU A 18 1.18 0.35 -9.96
C LEU A 18 1.14 -0.26 -11.37
N ASP A 19 1.99 -1.23 -11.66
CA ASP A 19 2.03 -1.94 -12.95
C ASP A 19 0.71 -2.67 -13.20
N ALA A 20 0.17 -3.35 -12.17
CA ALA A 20 -1.11 -4.03 -12.31
C ALA A 20 -2.26 -3.07 -12.55
N LEU A 21 -2.27 -1.90 -11.88
CA LEU A 21 -3.24 -0.85 -12.13
C LEU A 21 -3.10 -0.29 -13.56
N ALA A 22 -1.87 -0.13 -14.06
CA ALA A 22 -1.61 0.38 -15.40
C ALA A 22 -2.12 -0.56 -16.51
N VAL A 23 -2.10 -1.89 -16.29
CA VAL A 23 -2.68 -2.87 -17.22
C VAL A 23 -4.19 -3.07 -17.05
N GLY A 24 -4.85 -2.21 -16.28
CA GLY A 24 -6.31 -2.18 -16.14
C GLY A 24 -6.87 -3.15 -15.11
N LEU A 25 -6.09 -3.58 -14.12
CA LEU A 25 -6.62 -4.35 -12.99
C LEU A 25 -7.64 -3.49 -12.21
N ASP A 26 -8.88 -3.97 -12.13
CA ASP A 26 -9.95 -3.26 -11.43
C ASP A 26 -9.97 -3.62 -9.94
N LEU A 27 -9.61 -2.65 -9.09
CA LEU A 27 -9.65 -2.81 -7.63
C LEU A 27 -11.03 -2.52 -7.02
N ARG A 28 -11.98 -1.94 -7.75
CA ARG A 28 -13.25 -1.41 -7.20
C ARG A 28 -14.07 -2.44 -6.44
N THR A 29 -13.95 -3.72 -6.83
CA THR A 29 -14.66 -4.83 -6.18
C THR A 29 -13.86 -5.48 -5.05
N THR A 30 -12.73 -4.90 -4.66
CA THR A 30 -11.83 -5.42 -3.62
C THR A 30 -11.71 -4.44 -2.46
N ALA A 31 -11.31 -4.93 -1.29
CA ALA A 31 -11.02 -4.08 -0.15
C ALA A 31 -9.90 -3.06 -0.45
N LEU A 32 -9.01 -3.35 -1.41
CA LEU A 32 -7.88 -2.50 -1.78
C LEU A 32 -8.31 -1.15 -2.37
N ALA A 33 -9.49 -1.05 -3.00
CA ALA A 33 -10.00 0.25 -3.48
C ALA A 33 -10.15 1.27 -2.35
N THR A 34 -10.49 0.80 -1.14
CA THR A 34 -10.68 1.65 0.04
C THR A 34 -9.43 1.68 0.92
N SER A 35 -8.78 0.54 1.15
CA SER A 35 -7.66 0.47 2.09
C SER A 35 -6.37 1.06 1.52
N LEU A 36 -6.05 0.83 0.24
CA LEU A 36 -4.79 1.29 -0.35
C LEU A 36 -4.59 2.81 -0.23
N PRO A 37 -5.58 3.68 -0.57
CA PRO A 37 -5.41 5.13 -0.42
C PRO A 37 -5.29 5.60 1.04
N LEU A 38 -5.91 4.87 1.98
CA LEU A 38 -5.81 5.15 3.41
C LEU A 38 -4.44 4.78 3.96
N GLU A 39 -3.92 3.62 3.57
CA GLU A 39 -2.60 3.16 4.01
C GLU A 39 -1.48 4.03 3.43
N VAL A 40 -1.61 4.52 2.18
CA VAL A 40 -0.70 5.53 1.61
C VAL A 40 -0.72 6.82 2.44
N TYR A 41 -1.92 7.30 2.81
CA TYR A 41 -2.06 8.50 3.63
C TYR A 41 -1.39 8.32 5.01
N VAL A 42 -1.68 7.21 5.69
CA VAL A 42 -1.09 6.91 7.01
C VAL A 42 0.43 6.75 6.90
N LEU A 43 0.94 6.13 5.84
CA LEU A 43 2.38 6.04 5.60
C LEU A 43 3.02 7.43 5.47
N CYS A 44 2.40 8.35 4.74
CA CYS A 44 2.89 9.73 4.64
C CYS A 44 2.94 10.40 6.01
N GLU A 45 1.91 10.24 6.84
CA GLU A 45 1.89 10.77 8.21
C GLU A 45 3.05 10.19 9.04
N VAL A 46 3.29 8.88 8.96
CA VAL A 46 4.41 8.22 9.65
C VAL A 46 5.76 8.76 9.18
N LEU A 47 5.97 8.93 7.88
CA LEU A 47 7.20 9.46 7.32
C LEU A 47 7.41 10.94 7.70
N ASN A 48 6.33 11.73 7.71
CA ASN A 48 6.35 13.13 8.12
C ASN A 48 6.70 13.29 9.61
N GLN A 49 6.26 12.37 10.49
CA GLN A 49 6.72 12.34 11.88
C GLN A 49 8.23 12.11 12.00
N GLY A 50 8.82 11.37 11.06
CA GLY A 50 10.27 11.16 10.97
C GLY A 50 11.06 12.28 10.30
N GLY A 51 10.39 13.38 9.90
CA GLY A 51 10.99 14.54 9.24
C GLY A 51 10.76 14.62 7.73
N GLY A 52 9.99 13.70 7.14
CA GLY A 52 9.59 13.74 5.74
C GLY A 52 8.66 14.92 5.43
N GLN A 53 8.43 15.17 4.13
CA GLN A 53 7.58 16.25 3.66
C GLN A 53 6.64 15.79 2.54
N PHE A 54 5.94 14.70 2.78
CA PHE A 54 4.93 14.17 1.88
C PHE A 54 3.65 14.98 2.00
N ARG A 55 3.10 15.41 0.85
CA ARG A 55 1.83 16.16 0.77
C ARG A 55 0.99 15.59 -0.34
N LEU A 56 -0.13 14.96 0.02
CA LEU A 56 -1.02 14.32 -0.94
C LEU A 56 -2.16 15.27 -1.30
N SER A 57 -2.42 15.42 -2.59
CA SER A 57 -3.52 16.22 -3.14
C SER A 57 -4.53 15.37 -3.91
N THR A 58 -4.12 14.18 -4.34
CA THR A 58 -4.96 13.24 -5.08
C THR A 58 -5.78 12.33 -4.16
N GLU A 59 -6.84 11.75 -4.72
CA GLU A 59 -7.77 10.84 -4.05
C GLU A 59 -7.76 9.46 -4.70
N GLY A 60 -8.33 8.48 -3.99
CA GLY A 60 -8.43 7.11 -4.49
C GLY A 60 -7.06 6.50 -4.83
N VAL A 61 -7.04 5.63 -5.84
CA VAL A 61 -5.83 4.88 -6.24
C VAL A 61 -4.72 5.77 -6.81
N GLU A 62 -5.05 6.96 -7.33
CA GLU A 62 -4.07 7.90 -7.88
C GLU A 62 -3.14 8.46 -6.80
N ARG A 63 -3.58 8.42 -5.53
CA ARG A 63 -2.75 8.73 -4.37
C ARG A 63 -1.49 7.89 -4.27
N LEU A 64 -1.54 6.62 -4.71
CA LEU A 64 -0.36 5.77 -4.74
C LEU A 64 0.66 6.28 -5.78
N ARG A 65 0.21 6.76 -6.94
CA ARG A 65 1.10 7.34 -7.96
C ARG A 65 1.73 8.64 -7.47
N GLU A 66 0.93 9.52 -6.85
CA GLU A 66 1.45 10.76 -6.28
C GLU A 66 2.49 10.49 -5.19
N PHE A 67 2.21 9.53 -4.30
CA PHE A 67 3.18 9.09 -3.30
C PHE A 67 4.47 8.56 -3.93
N GLN A 68 4.37 7.65 -4.91
CA GLN A 68 5.55 7.08 -5.59
C GLN A 68 6.41 8.17 -6.24
N ALA A 69 5.78 9.16 -6.89
CA ALA A 69 6.51 10.27 -7.51
C ALA A 69 7.27 11.10 -6.47
N GLN A 70 6.67 11.39 -5.30
CA GLN A 70 7.34 12.10 -4.22
C GLN A 70 8.43 11.25 -3.56
N TYR A 71 8.19 9.94 -3.40
CA TYR A 71 9.13 8.99 -2.83
C TYR A 71 10.40 8.91 -3.68
N THR A 72 10.28 8.72 -5.00
CA THR A 72 11.43 8.60 -5.91
C THR A 72 12.25 9.90 -5.97
N GLN A 73 11.63 11.07 -5.85
CA GLN A 73 12.36 12.34 -5.77
C GLN A 73 13.22 12.46 -4.50
N ARG A 74 12.89 11.72 -3.44
CA ARG A 74 13.50 11.83 -2.10
C ARG A 74 13.89 10.47 -1.55
N GLU A 75 14.28 9.54 -2.41
CA GLU A 75 14.42 8.14 -2.07
C GLU A 75 15.41 7.93 -0.91
N ALA A 76 16.65 8.39 -1.07
CA ALA A 76 17.69 8.26 -0.05
C ALA A 76 17.33 8.94 1.30
N GLU A 77 16.64 10.08 1.24
CA GLU A 77 16.14 10.77 2.44
C GLU A 77 15.07 9.93 3.14
N THR A 78 14.11 9.41 2.36
CA THR A 78 13.00 8.61 2.87
C THR A 78 13.49 7.31 3.47
N GLU A 79 14.46 6.63 2.85
CA GLU A 79 15.12 5.46 3.42
C GLU A 79 15.80 5.78 4.75
N ALA A 80 16.51 6.90 4.84
CA ALA A 80 17.17 7.32 6.07
C ALA A 80 16.16 7.66 7.19
N ILE A 81 15.00 8.20 6.83
CA ILE A 81 13.87 8.40 7.76
C ILE A 81 13.35 7.05 8.24
N MET A 82 13.00 6.15 7.31
CA MET A 82 12.46 4.84 7.67
C MET A 82 13.43 4.06 8.57
N ARG A 83 14.74 4.13 8.32
CA ARG A 83 15.76 3.47 9.15
C ARG A 83 15.77 3.97 10.58
N ARG A 84 15.80 5.30 10.74
CA ARG A 84 15.70 5.92 12.07
C ARG A 84 14.41 5.54 12.78
N LEU A 85 13.28 5.52 12.07
CA LEU A 85 11.99 5.15 12.66
C LEU A 85 11.96 3.69 13.13
N LEU A 86 12.59 2.76 12.40
CA LEU A 86 12.66 1.35 12.80
C LEU A 86 13.59 1.13 14.01
N GLU A 87 14.64 1.94 14.14
CA GLU A 87 15.59 1.88 15.25
C GLU A 87 15.04 2.57 16.52
N ASP A 88 14.15 3.56 16.36
CA ASP A 88 13.55 4.28 17.48
C ASP A 88 12.49 3.45 18.20
N LYS A 89 12.81 3.07 19.45
CA LYS A 89 11.94 2.25 20.31
C LYS A 89 10.94 3.08 21.13
N ARG A 90 11.01 4.41 21.10
CA ARG A 90 10.29 5.31 22.01
C ARG A 90 9.40 6.31 21.29
N ALA A 91 9.65 6.59 20.01
CA ALA A 91 8.81 7.48 19.23
C ALA A 91 7.35 7.00 19.20
N VAL A 92 6.44 7.90 19.55
CA VAL A 92 4.99 7.67 19.56
C VAL A 92 4.28 8.71 18.73
N MET A 93 3.19 8.32 18.07
CA MET A 93 2.26 9.23 17.41
C MET A 93 0.86 9.12 18.03
N ARG A 94 0.10 10.22 17.97
CA ARG A 94 -1.31 10.22 18.35
C ARG A 94 -2.15 9.78 17.15
N THR A 95 -3.03 8.82 17.39
CA THR A 95 -4.08 8.38 16.46
C THR A 95 -5.45 8.60 17.14
N PRO A 96 -6.56 8.53 16.40
CA PRO A 96 -7.89 8.60 17.00
C PRO A 96 -8.12 7.54 18.10
N GLU A 97 -7.46 6.39 17.98
CA GLU A 97 -7.58 5.24 18.91
C GLU A 97 -6.60 5.32 20.10
N GLY A 98 -5.67 6.29 20.11
CA GLY A 98 -4.74 6.49 21.23
C GLY A 98 -3.31 6.81 20.81
N ARG A 99 -2.33 6.35 21.58
CA ARG A 99 -0.90 6.51 21.28
C ARG A 99 -0.33 5.19 20.78
N VAL A 100 0.34 5.23 19.63
CA VAL A 100 0.96 4.05 19.00
C VAL A 100 2.43 4.34 18.71
N LEU A 101 3.28 3.32 18.81
CA LEU A 101 4.69 3.43 18.42
C LEU A 101 4.82 3.70 16.91
N VAL A 102 5.63 4.69 16.55
CA VAL A 102 5.85 5.08 15.14
C VAL A 102 6.57 3.99 14.34
N LYS A 103 7.35 3.13 15.00
CA LYS A 103 7.93 1.95 14.36
C LYS A 103 6.88 0.90 13.97
N GLU A 104 5.84 0.70 14.80
CA GLU A 104 4.79 -0.32 14.60
C GLU A 104 3.80 0.13 13.51
N MET A 105 3.29 1.36 13.67
CA MET A 105 3.53 2.42 12.69
C MET A 105 4.03 1.99 11.30
N LEU A 106 5.29 2.22 11.05
CA LEU A 106 5.92 1.90 9.77
C LEU A 106 5.77 0.41 9.38
N ILE A 107 6.06 -0.53 10.29
CA ILE A 107 6.08 -1.98 10.00
C ILE A 107 4.76 -2.47 9.41
N ARG A 108 3.62 -2.18 10.05
CA ARG A 108 2.31 -2.66 9.55
C ARG A 108 1.98 -2.15 8.15
N ARG A 109 2.47 -0.96 7.79
CA ARG A 109 2.28 -0.38 6.46
C ARG A 109 3.16 -1.11 5.44
N LEU A 110 4.42 -1.36 5.77
CA LEU A 110 5.31 -2.17 4.92
C LEU A 110 4.75 -3.58 4.69
N GLU A 111 4.19 -4.20 5.73
CA GLU A 111 3.49 -5.49 5.64
C GLU A 111 2.23 -5.41 4.78
N PHE A 112 1.44 -4.36 4.93
CA PHE A 112 0.27 -4.11 4.08
C PHE A 112 0.65 -4.04 2.60
N PHE A 113 1.67 -3.25 2.24
CA PHE A 113 2.10 -3.15 0.83
C PHE A 113 2.64 -4.47 0.29
N ASN A 114 3.31 -5.27 1.12
CA ASN A 114 3.74 -6.60 0.75
C ASN A 114 2.56 -7.54 0.43
N GLU A 115 1.53 -7.54 1.29
CA GLU A 115 0.34 -8.36 1.06
C GLU A 115 -0.51 -7.81 -0.11
N ALA A 116 -0.63 -6.50 -0.25
CA ALA A 116 -1.32 -5.87 -1.38
C ALA A 116 -0.65 -6.24 -2.72
N ALA A 117 0.69 -6.18 -2.80
CA ALA A 117 1.42 -6.60 -3.99
C ALA A 117 1.21 -8.08 -4.30
N ARG A 118 1.17 -8.95 -3.27
CA ARG A 118 0.85 -10.38 -3.43
C ARG A 118 -0.56 -10.57 -3.98
N GLN A 119 -1.57 -9.94 -3.39
CA GLN A 119 -2.98 -10.05 -3.81
C GLN A 119 -3.16 -9.57 -5.25
N VAL A 120 -2.62 -8.41 -5.58
CA VAL A 120 -2.64 -7.84 -6.91
C VAL A 120 -1.99 -8.78 -7.93
N ASN A 121 -0.86 -9.39 -7.61
CA ASN A 121 -0.22 -10.36 -8.50
C ASN A 121 -1.09 -11.60 -8.73
N VAL A 122 -1.77 -12.12 -7.69
CA VAL A 122 -2.73 -13.24 -7.84
C VAL A 122 -3.88 -12.84 -8.75
N MET A 123 -4.48 -11.66 -8.56
CA MET A 123 -5.57 -11.18 -9.40
C MET A 123 -5.14 -11.02 -10.87
N ARG A 124 -3.94 -10.47 -11.10
CA ARG A 124 -3.36 -10.34 -12.45
C ARG A 124 -3.21 -11.70 -13.13
N ILE A 125 -2.72 -12.72 -12.41
CA ILE A 125 -2.60 -14.08 -12.93
C ILE A 125 -3.99 -14.64 -13.28
N GLN A 126 -4.97 -14.50 -12.39
CA GLN A 126 -6.35 -14.96 -12.64
C GLN A 126 -6.96 -14.31 -13.89
N GLN A 127 -6.76 -13.01 -14.07
CA GLN A 127 -7.21 -12.27 -15.25
C GLN A 127 -6.53 -12.78 -16.53
N SER A 128 -5.21 -13.04 -16.49
CA SER A 128 -4.47 -13.58 -17.64
C SER A 128 -4.93 -14.99 -18.05
N LEU A 129 -5.42 -15.78 -17.09
CA LEU A 129 -5.96 -17.12 -17.32
C LEU A 129 -7.42 -17.11 -17.79
N GLY A 130 -8.02 -15.93 -18.01
CA GLY A 130 -9.44 -15.79 -18.40
C GLY A 130 -10.42 -16.24 -17.32
N SER A 131 -9.99 -16.27 -16.05
CA SER A 131 -10.87 -16.67 -14.95
C SER A 131 -12.05 -15.70 -14.83
N PRO A 132 -13.29 -16.20 -14.66
CA PRO A 132 -14.45 -15.31 -14.56
C PRO A 132 -14.28 -14.35 -13.39
N PRO A 133 -14.71 -13.09 -13.53
CA PRO A 133 -14.64 -12.12 -12.44
C PRO A 133 -15.46 -12.65 -11.24
N GLN A 134 -14.87 -12.59 -10.04
CA GLN A 134 -15.35 -13.27 -8.83
C GLN A 134 -16.80 -12.90 -8.42
N TYR A 135 -17.37 -11.83 -8.97
CA TYR A 135 -18.78 -11.48 -8.79
C TYR A 135 -19.76 -12.47 -9.46
N ARG A 136 -19.30 -13.31 -10.40
CA ARG A 136 -20.14 -14.27 -11.14
C ARG A 136 -20.21 -15.68 -10.56
N SER A 137 -19.42 -16.00 -9.54
CA SER A 137 -19.37 -17.36 -8.98
C SER A 137 -20.19 -17.56 -7.70
N GLY A 138 -20.98 -16.56 -7.28
CA GLY A 138 -21.91 -16.70 -6.16
C GLY A 138 -23.23 -17.36 -6.58
N ILE A 139 -23.83 -18.14 -5.68
CA ILE A 139 -25.14 -18.82 -5.83
C ILE A 139 -26.24 -17.89 -6.40
N GLY A 140 -26.13 -16.57 -6.21
CA GLY A 140 -27.03 -15.57 -6.78
C GLY A 140 -27.07 -15.49 -8.32
N ALA A 141 -26.00 -15.87 -9.03
CA ALA A 141 -25.99 -15.88 -10.50
C ALA A 141 -26.86 -16.99 -11.11
N ALA A 142 -27.07 -18.08 -10.36
CA ALA A 142 -27.95 -19.19 -10.78
C ALA A 142 -29.44 -18.84 -10.61
N LEU A 143 -29.78 -17.87 -9.76
CA LEU A 143 -31.16 -17.46 -9.46
C LEU A 143 -31.72 -16.39 -10.41
N GLN A 144 -30.89 -15.77 -11.26
CA GLN A 144 -31.34 -14.78 -12.26
C GLN A 144 -31.80 -15.39 -13.60
N LYS A 145 -31.77 -16.72 -13.73
CA LYS A 145 -32.23 -17.45 -14.93
C LYS A 145 -33.53 -18.22 -14.73
N ALA A 146 -34.24 -18.01 -13.61
CA ALA A 146 -35.53 -18.63 -13.32
C ALA A 146 -36.67 -17.63 -13.53
#